data_AF-A0A328PVB9-F1
#
_entry.id   AF-A0A328PVB9-F1
#
_cell.length_a   1.000
_cell.length_b   1.000
_cell.length_c   1.000
_cell.angle_alpha   90.00
_cell.angle_beta   90.00
_cell.angle_gamma   90.00
#
_symmetry.space_group_name_H-M   'P 1'
#
loop_
_entity.id
_entity.type
_entity.pdbx_description
1 polymer ?
#
loop_
_entity_poly.entity_id
_entity_poly.type
_entity_poly.pdbx_seq_one_letter_code
_entity_poly.pdbx_strand_id
1 'polypeptide(L)'
;MSIIPSFSKNKTEPLFTSPTHSPTTAEIYKSKLTNDLGIASEPPRQSKRIFALYKLFSYYLLRSETKSYIALKIVEIAEKLKDKYEENIFFINDLLKHKELKQPVELRRKINFISHKDVVEFKDGEEQIHFLKQLLYYYDQRKEGKLELPISNLKLNITALKKIEEESFECFLRLLDVNYELRNTVIGAENKKTIHFLSQKYVDLHTIIESSREDLLTELEKLRESMVREYYEIMSNFSLPTTKSLNFRLFIQKKLESRMYEAQFLKLQATNSINYQLNALDNNCNELKRQYLLSLKEISAIVNFFKTRVIKYQAFFSFELDKLITYLKENYLNLINMIFTRLGEAKDHLKGRAESLNPGELDVVIALEKEKMEAGLKELKLKYSNVLIPLISSFDSEIGSIENKYCFDLKYSERRYTTLKNLKNKSVETLVKKFEQEKKRIEEIVSERKAILENLEGKITTDINSMVEELREECNTICCDLLRENQYFWAKYNAEFNSASREYFVKLYYEYSPYISSWNEGVEGWMQEYLKLKVNLEYLKKIGSSIKEFSPEGKFYVKCSQLIDSYSNIFRNVCIQRDKTEYESLISLNTIPKIDYSKVEEKLNKSLKELKCSHSEYLKLANGALKSIIGGKS
;
A
#
# COMPACT_ATOMS: atom_id res chain seq x y z
N MET A 1 -45.04 3.92 -14.05
CA MET A 1 -44.53 3.56 -15.38
C MET A 1 -43.18 2.88 -15.21
N SER A 2 -43.24 1.55 -15.24
CA SER A 2 -42.12 0.64 -15.37
C SER A 2 -41.45 0.82 -16.74
N ILE A 3 -40.13 0.73 -16.80
CA ILE A 3 -39.39 -0.20 -17.68
C ILE A 3 -38.00 -0.36 -17.06
N ILE A 4 -37.76 -1.59 -16.62
CA ILE A 4 -36.44 -2.19 -16.42
C ILE A 4 -35.85 -2.40 -17.82
N PRO A 5 -34.62 -1.96 -18.12
CA PRO A 5 -33.80 -2.63 -19.10
C PRO A 5 -32.84 -3.55 -18.36
N SER A 6 -33.13 -4.83 -18.52
CA SER A 6 -32.24 -5.99 -18.45
C SER A 6 -30.74 -5.69 -18.36
N PHE A 7 -30.13 -6.23 -17.30
CA PHE A 7 -28.71 -6.56 -17.25
C PHE A 7 -28.33 -7.44 -18.46
N SER A 8 -27.83 -6.81 -19.53
CA SER A 8 -27.00 -7.51 -20.49
C SER A 8 -25.67 -7.81 -19.82
N LYS A 9 -25.34 -9.11 -19.72
CA LYS A 9 -24.01 -9.62 -19.44
C LYS A 9 -23.03 -9.15 -20.52
N ASN A 10 -22.61 -7.89 -20.47
CA ASN A 10 -21.40 -7.48 -21.14
C ASN A 10 -20.27 -7.88 -20.22
N LYS A 11 -19.67 -9.04 -20.54
CA LYS A 11 -18.33 -9.38 -20.09
C LYS A 11 -17.49 -8.13 -20.23
N THR A 12 -17.02 -7.58 -19.12
CA THR A 12 -15.88 -6.68 -19.14
C THR A 12 -14.75 -7.47 -19.77
N GLU A 13 -14.44 -7.18 -21.04
CA GLU A 13 -13.20 -7.65 -21.62
C GLU A 13 -12.08 -7.21 -20.68
N PRO A 14 -11.21 -8.13 -20.24
CA PRO A 14 -10.08 -7.73 -19.44
C PRO A 14 -9.24 -6.75 -20.29
N LEU A 15 -8.92 -5.58 -19.73
CA LEU A 15 -8.03 -4.57 -20.32
C LEU A 15 -6.64 -5.13 -20.71
N PHE A 16 -6.35 -6.39 -20.35
CA PHE A 16 -5.15 -7.12 -20.73
C PHE A 16 -5.51 -8.56 -21.11
N THR A 17 -5.30 -8.91 -22.38
CA THR A 17 -5.32 -10.28 -22.88
C THR A 17 -4.02 -11.00 -22.53
N SER A 18 -4.09 -12.30 -22.23
CA SER A 18 -2.89 -13.13 -22.04
C SER A 18 -2.10 -13.25 -23.34
N PRO A 19 -0.75 -13.29 -23.29
CA PRO A 19 0.08 -13.48 -24.46
C PRO A 19 0.08 -14.96 -24.83
N THR A 20 -1.02 -15.43 -25.41
CA THR A 20 -1.20 -16.82 -25.86
C THR A 20 -1.69 -16.87 -27.30
N HIS A 21 -1.27 -15.89 -28.11
CA HIS A 21 -1.33 -16.01 -29.56
C HIS A 21 0.01 -16.56 -30.04
N SER A 22 -0.03 -17.63 -30.82
CA SER A 22 1.11 -18.08 -31.62
C SER A 22 1.52 -16.91 -32.55
N PRO A 23 2.80 -16.53 -32.60
CA PRO A 23 3.23 -15.39 -33.39
C PRO A 23 2.91 -15.61 -34.87
N THR A 24 2.34 -14.60 -35.51
CA THR A 24 2.06 -14.60 -36.94
C THR A 24 3.34 -14.58 -37.76
N THR A 25 3.29 -15.04 -39.02
CA THR A 25 4.44 -15.06 -39.94
C THR A 25 5.07 -13.68 -40.11
N ALA A 26 4.26 -12.62 -40.13
CA ALA A 26 4.72 -11.24 -40.16
C ALA A 26 5.48 -10.81 -38.89
N GLU A 27 5.05 -11.26 -37.71
CA GLU A 27 5.74 -10.99 -36.43
C GLU A 27 7.08 -11.73 -36.35
N ILE A 28 7.14 -12.97 -36.87
CA ILE A 28 8.39 -13.72 -36.96
C ILE A 28 9.37 -13.01 -37.89
N TYR A 29 8.91 -12.52 -39.04
CA TYR A 29 9.76 -11.77 -39.97
C TYR A 29 10.26 -10.45 -39.36
N LYS A 30 9.38 -9.69 -38.71
CA LYS A 30 9.76 -8.47 -37.99
C LYS A 30 10.76 -8.75 -36.87
N SER A 31 10.60 -9.87 -36.15
CA SER A 31 11.52 -10.27 -35.07
C SER A 31 12.92 -10.63 -35.57
N LYS A 32 13.02 -11.26 -36.74
CA LYS A 32 14.32 -11.49 -37.41
C LYS A 32 14.95 -10.17 -37.84
N LEU A 33 14.18 -9.30 -38.48
CA LEU A 33 14.65 -7.99 -38.95
C LEU A 33 15.09 -7.08 -37.81
N THR A 34 14.42 -7.11 -36.65
CA THR A 34 14.87 -6.40 -35.44
C THR A 34 16.21 -6.94 -34.93
N ASN A 35 16.43 -8.26 -35.00
CA ASN A 35 17.69 -8.87 -34.59
C ASN A 35 18.83 -8.50 -35.55
N ASP A 36 18.56 -8.53 -36.86
CA ASP A 36 19.53 -8.16 -37.90
C ASP A 36 19.93 -6.67 -37.80
N LEU A 37 18.98 -5.80 -37.41
CA LEU A 37 19.22 -4.39 -37.13
C LEU A 37 19.84 -4.12 -35.74
N GLY A 38 20.02 -5.14 -34.90
CA GLY A 38 20.54 -4.99 -33.54
C GLY A 38 19.61 -4.24 -32.57
N ILE A 39 18.31 -4.15 -32.87
CA ILE A 39 17.33 -3.41 -32.07
C ILE A 39 16.72 -4.34 -31.01
N ALA A 40 17.25 -4.28 -29.79
CA ALA A 40 16.70 -5.02 -28.65
C ALA A 40 15.40 -4.38 -28.15
N SER A 41 14.23 -4.85 -28.63
CA SER A 41 12.94 -4.39 -28.10
C SER A 41 12.08 -5.55 -27.60
N GLU A 42 12.11 -5.77 -26.30
CA GLU A 42 11.20 -6.71 -25.62
C GLU A 42 9.91 -6.01 -25.19
N PRO A 43 8.75 -6.70 -25.23
CA PRO A 43 7.51 -6.16 -24.69
C PRO A 43 7.59 -6.00 -23.16
N PRO A 44 6.97 -4.95 -22.59
CA PRO A 44 7.00 -4.72 -21.15
C PRO A 44 6.25 -5.82 -20.37
N ARG A 45 6.94 -6.52 -19.47
CA ARG A 45 6.36 -7.61 -18.63
C ARG A 45 6.07 -7.23 -17.17
N GLN A 46 5.98 -5.94 -16.85
CA GLN A 46 5.93 -5.46 -15.46
C GLN A 46 4.50 -5.29 -14.88
N SER A 47 3.44 -5.56 -15.63
CA SER A 47 2.05 -5.34 -15.19
C SER A 47 1.69 -6.03 -13.87
N LYS A 48 2.14 -7.28 -13.66
CA LYS A 48 1.92 -8.02 -12.40
C LYS A 48 2.61 -7.36 -11.20
N ARG A 49 3.85 -6.87 -11.39
CA ARG A 49 4.61 -6.17 -10.33
C ARG A 49 3.93 -4.85 -9.98
N ILE A 50 3.53 -4.07 -10.99
CA ILE A 50 2.81 -2.80 -10.80
C ILE A 50 1.54 -3.04 -9.99
N PHE A 51 0.73 -4.04 -10.36
CA PHE A 51 -0.49 -4.38 -9.63
C PHE A 51 -0.23 -4.79 -8.18
N ALA A 52 0.80 -5.60 -7.93
CA ALA A 52 1.19 -5.99 -6.57
C ALA A 52 1.63 -4.78 -5.74
N LEU A 53 2.43 -3.87 -6.33
CA LEU A 53 2.86 -2.65 -5.68
C LEU A 53 1.69 -1.69 -5.37
N TYR A 54 0.70 -1.56 -6.27
CA TYR A 54 -0.51 -0.78 -5.99
C TYR A 54 -1.34 -1.35 -4.84
N LYS A 55 -1.41 -2.69 -4.72
CA LYS A 55 -2.07 -3.35 -3.58
C LYS A 55 -1.34 -3.06 -2.28
N LEU A 56 -0.02 -3.18 -2.26
CA LEU A 56 0.81 -2.85 -1.09
C LEU A 56 0.70 -1.37 -0.72
N PHE A 57 0.75 -0.49 -1.72
CA PHE A 57 0.58 0.95 -1.53
C PHE A 57 -0.76 1.26 -0.86
N SER A 58 -1.85 0.70 -1.39
CA SER A 58 -3.20 0.88 -0.83
C SER A 58 -3.31 0.29 0.59
N TYR A 59 -2.67 -0.85 0.85
CA TYR A 59 -2.64 -1.49 2.16
C TYR A 59 -1.97 -0.60 3.22
N TYR A 60 -0.79 -0.05 2.92
CA TYR A 60 -0.06 0.80 3.85
C TYR A 60 -0.67 2.20 3.95
N LEU A 61 -1.18 2.76 2.84
CA LEU A 61 -1.82 4.07 2.81
C LEU A 61 -3.00 4.11 3.77
N LEU A 62 -3.90 3.13 3.70
CA LEU A 62 -5.07 3.11 4.55
C LEU A 62 -4.72 2.95 6.05
N ARG A 63 -3.52 2.43 6.36
CA ARG A 63 -3.01 2.16 7.71
C ARG A 63 -2.01 3.18 8.23
N SER A 64 -1.61 4.17 7.44
CA SER A 64 -0.58 5.14 7.82
C SER A 64 -1.05 6.19 8.83
N GLU A 65 -2.37 6.32 9.02
CA GLU A 65 -2.94 7.20 10.05
C GLU A 65 -3.65 6.39 11.12
N THR A 66 -3.45 6.77 12.38
CA THR A 66 -3.98 6.10 13.57
C THR A 66 -5.51 5.95 13.51
N LYS A 67 -6.24 7.02 13.16
CA LYS A 67 -7.72 7.00 13.07
C LYS A 67 -8.22 6.01 12.01
N SER A 68 -7.59 6.03 10.85
CA SER A 68 -7.90 5.13 9.72
C SER A 68 -7.53 3.69 10.04
N TYR A 69 -6.40 3.46 10.72
CA TYR A 69 -5.96 2.14 11.18
C TYR A 69 -6.98 1.49 12.11
N ILE A 70 -7.45 2.23 13.13
CA ILE A 70 -8.47 1.73 14.08
C ILE A 70 -9.76 1.39 13.33
N ALA A 71 -10.22 2.26 12.44
CA ALA A 71 -11.42 2.02 11.63
C ALA A 71 -11.28 0.75 10.78
N LEU A 72 -10.13 0.52 10.14
CA LEU A 72 -9.92 -0.67 9.32
C LEU A 72 -9.80 -1.94 10.13
N LYS A 73 -9.22 -1.90 11.33
CA LYS A 73 -9.24 -3.05 12.25
C LYS A 73 -10.67 -3.45 12.60
N ILE A 74 -11.56 -2.48 12.80
CA ILE A 74 -12.99 -2.77 13.00
C ILE A 74 -13.58 -3.41 11.74
N VAL A 75 -13.26 -2.90 10.54
CA VAL A 75 -13.74 -3.49 9.28
C VAL A 75 -13.25 -4.93 9.10
N GLU A 76 -11.98 -5.22 9.36
CA GLU A 76 -11.40 -6.57 9.25
C GLU A 76 -12.09 -7.56 10.18
N ILE A 77 -12.34 -7.16 11.43
CA ILE A 77 -13.04 -8.01 12.40
C ILE A 77 -14.50 -8.18 11.97
N ALA A 78 -15.15 -7.11 11.53
CA ALA A 78 -16.54 -7.17 11.07
C ALA A 78 -16.73 -8.05 9.83
N GLU A 79 -15.83 -7.98 8.84
CA GLU A 79 -15.84 -8.86 7.66
C GLU A 79 -15.62 -10.33 8.06
N LYS A 80 -14.66 -10.62 8.94
CA LYS A 80 -14.44 -12.00 9.45
C LYS A 80 -15.66 -12.56 10.20
N LEU A 81 -16.32 -11.75 11.02
CA LEU A 81 -17.53 -12.18 11.73
C LEU A 81 -18.69 -12.37 10.76
N LYS A 82 -18.83 -11.48 9.77
CA LYS A 82 -19.83 -11.58 8.72
C LYS A 82 -19.69 -12.88 7.94
N ASP A 83 -18.49 -13.22 7.47
CA ASP A 83 -18.22 -14.46 6.73
C ASP A 83 -18.63 -15.69 7.55
N LYS A 84 -18.33 -15.70 8.86
CA LYS A 84 -18.77 -16.77 9.78
C LYS A 84 -20.28 -16.81 9.97
N TYR A 85 -20.94 -15.66 10.06
CA TYR A 85 -22.41 -15.60 10.09
C TYR A 85 -23.00 -16.15 8.78
N GLU A 86 -22.44 -15.82 7.62
CA GLU A 86 -22.87 -16.32 6.32
C GLU A 86 -22.64 -17.84 6.17
N GLU A 87 -21.50 -18.36 6.63
CA GLU A 87 -21.24 -19.81 6.71
C GLU A 87 -22.28 -20.52 7.58
N ASN A 88 -22.56 -19.99 8.77
CA ASN A 88 -23.56 -20.55 9.68
C ASN A 88 -24.98 -20.48 9.10
N ILE A 89 -25.33 -19.39 8.40
CA ILE A 89 -26.57 -19.26 7.64
C ILE A 89 -26.64 -20.30 6.52
N PHE A 90 -25.55 -20.51 5.78
CA PHE A 90 -25.47 -21.53 4.73
C PHE A 90 -25.70 -22.93 5.29
N PHE A 91 -25.02 -23.29 6.38
CA PHE A 91 -25.20 -24.60 7.03
C PHE A 91 -26.63 -24.81 7.55
N ILE A 92 -27.25 -23.78 8.14
CA ILE A 92 -28.65 -23.86 8.59
C ILE A 92 -29.59 -24.05 7.39
N ASN A 93 -29.38 -23.31 6.30
CA ASN A 93 -30.20 -23.42 5.09
C ASN A 93 -30.02 -24.76 4.37
N ASP A 94 -28.81 -25.31 4.33
CA ASP A 94 -28.53 -26.62 3.76
C ASP A 94 -29.22 -27.73 4.56
N LEU A 95 -29.16 -27.65 5.90
CA LEU A 95 -29.91 -28.53 6.80
C LEU A 95 -31.44 -28.44 6.61
N LEU A 96 -31.96 -27.26 6.27
CA LEU A 96 -33.39 -27.07 5.98
C LEU A 96 -33.81 -27.59 4.59
N LYS A 97 -32.89 -27.63 3.62
CA LYS A 97 -33.15 -28.16 2.26
C LYS A 97 -33.13 -29.68 2.21
N HIS A 98 -32.31 -30.33 3.04
CA HIS A 98 -32.28 -31.80 3.15
C HIS A 98 -33.53 -32.33 3.87
N LYS A 99 -34.57 -32.67 3.09
CA LYS A 99 -35.87 -33.25 3.54
C LYS A 99 -35.80 -34.59 4.30
N GLU A 100 -34.62 -35.15 4.52
CA GLU A 100 -34.44 -36.46 5.18
C GLU A 100 -34.38 -36.38 6.71
N LEU A 101 -34.19 -35.21 7.31
CA LEU A 101 -34.19 -35.02 8.77
C LEU A 101 -35.64 -34.88 9.30
N LYS A 102 -36.40 -35.97 9.28
CA LYS A 102 -37.79 -36.02 9.79
C LYS A 102 -37.93 -35.90 11.32
N GLN A 103 -36.83 -35.85 12.09
CA GLN A 103 -36.89 -35.66 13.54
C GLN A 103 -36.55 -34.21 13.95
N PRO A 104 -37.53 -33.42 14.42
CA PRO A 104 -37.31 -32.04 14.87
C PRO A 104 -36.25 -31.91 15.99
N VAL A 105 -36.05 -32.97 16.77
CA VAL A 105 -35.07 -33.01 17.86
C VAL A 105 -33.62 -33.04 17.35
N GLU A 106 -33.35 -33.74 16.25
CA GLU A 106 -32.01 -33.82 15.66
C GLU A 106 -31.64 -32.54 14.92
N LEU A 107 -32.61 -31.93 14.22
CA LEU A 107 -32.46 -30.63 13.61
C LEU A 107 -32.12 -29.56 14.67
N ARG A 108 -32.85 -29.58 15.81
CA ARG A 108 -32.60 -28.69 16.94
C ARG A 108 -31.21 -28.89 17.58
N ARG A 109 -30.74 -30.14 17.68
CA ARG A 109 -29.38 -30.45 18.18
C ARG A 109 -28.30 -29.95 17.23
N LYS A 110 -28.48 -30.10 15.91
CA LYS A 110 -27.52 -29.62 14.90
C LYS A 110 -27.49 -28.09 14.81
N ILE A 111 -28.65 -27.43 14.87
CA ILE A 111 -28.72 -25.95 14.93
C ILE A 111 -28.11 -25.42 16.23
N ASN A 112 -28.36 -26.07 17.38
CA ASN A 112 -27.71 -25.69 18.63
C ASN A 112 -26.19 -25.94 18.60
N PHE A 113 -25.73 -26.98 17.91
CA PHE A 113 -24.30 -27.24 17.74
C PHE A 113 -23.64 -26.14 16.90
N ILE A 114 -24.23 -25.78 15.75
CA ILE A 114 -23.78 -24.67 14.91
C ILE A 114 -23.78 -23.37 15.73
N SER A 115 -24.83 -23.13 16.50
CA SER A 115 -24.92 -21.91 17.31
C SER A 115 -23.96 -21.86 18.47
N HIS A 116 -23.45 -22.99 18.96
CA HIS A 116 -22.49 -23.06 20.07
C HIS A 116 -21.03 -23.18 19.62
N LYS A 117 -20.80 -23.56 18.37
CA LYS A 117 -19.46 -23.76 17.80
C LYS A 117 -18.63 -22.47 17.82
N ASP A 118 -19.24 -21.36 17.40
CA ASP A 118 -18.51 -20.10 17.16
C ASP A 118 -18.86 -18.99 18.18
N VAL A 119 -19.57 -19.30 19.28
CA VAL A 119 -20.04 -18.30 20.29
C VAL A 119 -18.89 -17.53 20.91
N VAL A 120 -17.79 -18.22 21.21
CA VAL A 120 -16.61 -17.59 21.83
C VAL A 120 -16.01 -16.59 20.85
N GLU A 121 -15.85 -16.97 19.59
CA GLU A 121 -15.30 -16.10 18.56
C GLU A 121 -16.22 -14.91 18.23
N PHE A 122 -17.55 -15.10 18.28
CA PHE A 122 -18.50 -14.00 18.13
C PHE A 122 -18.42 -13.01 19.30
N LYS A 123 -18.37 -13.49 20.54
CA LYS A 123 -18.23 -12.64 21.73
C LYS A 123 -16.91 -11.89 21.75
N ASP A 124 -15.80 -12.59 21.52
CA ASP A 124 -14.46 -11.98 21.47
C ASP A 124 -14.38 -10.92 20.37
N GLY A 125 -14.96 -11.20 19.19
CA GLY A 125 -15.01 -10.26 18.08
C GLY A 125 -15.88 -9.02 18.37
N GLU A 126 -17.03 -9.19 19.01
CA GLU A 126 -17.90 -8.08 19.41
C GLU A 126 -17.26 -7.19 20.50
N GLU A 127 -16.60 -7.80 21.49
CA GLU A 127 -15.84 -7.09 22.53
C GLU A 127 -14.67 -6.30 21.94
N GLN A 128 -13.94 -6.88 20.98
CA GLN A 128 -12.87 -6.17 20.25
C GLN A 128 -13.41 -4.99 19.43
N ILE A 129 -14.53 -5.16 18.72
CA ILE A 129 -15.17 -4.05 17.99
C ILE A 129 -15.60 -2.94 18.96
N HIS A 130 -16.18 -3.30 20.11
CA HIS A 130 -16.61 -2.34 21.11
C HIS A 130 -15.42 -1.55 21.68
N PHE A 131 -14.34 -2.25 22.05
CA PHE A 131 -13.10 -1.63 22.52
C PHE A 131 -12.51 -0.67 21.48
N LEU A 132 -12.41 -1.08 20.21
CA LEU A 132 -11.87 -0.23 19.14
C LEU A 132 -12.75 1.00 18.87
N LYS A 133 -14.08 0.89 19.00
CA LYS A 133 -14.98 2.06 18.93
C LYS A 133 -14.74 3.03 20.07
N GLN A 134 -14.56 2.53 21.29
CA GLN A 134 -14.19 3.37 22.44
C GLN A 134 -12.84 4.05 22.23
N LEU A 135 -11.87 3.35 21.65
CA LEU A 135 -10.55 3.88 21.35
C LEU A 135 -10.58 4.96 20.25
N LEU A 136 -11.45 4.80 19.24
CA LEU A 136 -11.67 5.80 18.20
C LEU A 136 -12.32 7.08 18.77
N TYR A 137 -13.32 6.92 19.65
CA TYR A 137 -13.91 8.03 20.39
C TYR A 137 -12.88 8.74 21.29
N TYR A 138 -12.05 7.97 21.99
CA TYR A 138 -10.97 8.50 22.84
C TYR A 138 -9.95 9.31 22.02
N TYR A 139 -9.57 8.84 20.84
CA TYR A 139 -8.66 9.56 19.94
C TYR A 139 -9.21 10.93 19.55
N ASP A 140 -10.49 11.00 19.17
CA ASP A 140 -11.15 12.26 18.80
C ASP A 140 -11.25 13.23 19.98
N GLN A 141 -11.63 12.73 21.17
CA GLN A 141 -11.69 13.54 22.40
C GLN A 141 -10.31 14.06 22.84
N ARG A 142 -9.25 13.25 22.71
CA ARG A 142 -7.87 13.64 22.99
C ARG A 142 -7.41 14.77 22.06
N LYS A 143 -7.78 14.73 20.77
CA LYS A 143 -7.49 15.79 19.79
C LYS A 143 -8.24 17.09 20.09
N GLU A 144 -9.46 16.98 20.61
CA GLU A 144 -10.28 18.14 21.01
C GLU A 144 -9.94 18.71 22.40
N GLY A 145 -9.05 18.04 23.16
CA GLY A 145 -8.63 18.48 24.49
C GLY A 145 -9.66 18.26 25.60
N LYS A 146 -10.67 17.40 25.38
CA LYS A 146 -11.76 17.13 26.31
C LYS A 146 -11.67 15.70 26.86
N LEU A 147 -10.85 15.48 27.89
CA LEU A 147 -10.69 14.15 28.49
C LEU A 147 -11.35 14.08 29.87
N GLU A 148 -12.57 13.53 29.92
CA GLU A 148 -13.25 13.14 31.16
C GLU A 148 -13.48 11.62 31.16
N LEU A 149 -12.46 10.84 31.52
CA LEU A 149 -12.59 9.38 31.63
C LEU A 149 -12.03 8.86 32.97
N PRO A 150 -12.57 7.74 33.49
CA PRO A 150 -12.03 7.09 34.69
C PRO A 150 -10.58 6.65 34.49
N ILE A 151 -9.74 6.86 35.52
CA ILE A 151 -8.27 6.67 35.49
C ILE A 151 -7.85 5.26 35.00
N SER A 152 -8.60 4.21 35.34
CA SER A 152 -8.31 2.82 34.95
C SER A 152 -8.51 2.55 33.44
N ASN A 153 -9.61 3.07 32.87
CA ASN A 153 -9.87 2.98 31.43
C ASN A 153 -8.89 3.83 30.62
N LEU A 154 -8.43 4.93 31.23
CA LEU A 154 -7.48 5.87 30.63
C LEU A 154 -6.11 5.20 30.42
N LYS A 155 -5.59 4.45 31.40
CA LYS A 155 -4.31 3.72 31.27
C LYS A 155 -4.35 2.67 30.15
N LEU A 156 -5.39 1.83 30.09
CA LEU A 156 -5.53 0.80 29.05
C LEU A 156 -5.66 1.41 27.64
N ASN A 157 -6.49 2.46 27.49
CA ASN A 157 -6.67 3.14 26.21
C ASN A 157 -5.40 3.87 25.75
N ILE A 158 -4.63 4.47 26.68
CA ILE A 158 -3.33 5.09 26.35
C ILE A 158 -2.36 4.05 25.79
N THR A 159 -2.16 2.93 26.48
CA THR A 159 -1.19 1.91 26.03
C THR A 159 -1.59 1.32 24.68
N ALA A 160 -2.88 1.02 24.50
CA ALA A 160 -3.39 0.52 23.24
C ALA A 160 -3.25 1.55 22.10
N LEU A 161 -3.53 2.83 22.37
CA LEU A 161 -3.40 3.89 21.38
C LEU A 161 -1.94 4.12 20.99
N LYS A 162 -1.01 4.14 21.95
CA LYS A 162 0.44 4.27 21.68
C LYS A 162 0.94 3.18 20.75
N LYS A 163 0.55 1.93 21.00
CA LYS A 163 0.91 0.80 20.15
C LYS A 163 0.39 0.99 18.71
N ILE A 164 -0.86 1.45 18.56
CA ILE A 164 -1.44 1.72 17.25
C ILE A 164 -0.77 2.91 16.56
N GLU A 165 -0.39 3.96 17.31
CA GLU A 165 0.37 5.10 16.79
C GLU A 165 1.72 4.64 16.21
N GLU A 166 2.45 3.79 16.91
CA GLU A 166 3.71 3.19 16.44
C GLU A 166 3.52 2.31 15.19
N GLU A 167 2.55 1.39 15.21
CA GLU A 167 2.22 0.55 14.05
C GLU A 167 1.81 1.39 12.82
N SER A 168 1.05 2.48 13.05
CA SER A 168 0.62 3.39 11.98
C SER A 168 1.80 4.19 11.41
N PHE A 169 2.75 4.60 12.26
CA PHE A 169 3.96 5.28 11.82
C PHE A 169 4.90 4.35 11.03
N GLU A 170 5.04 3.09 11.45
CA GLU A 170 5.78 2.10 10.66
C GLU A 170 5.11 1.88 9.28
N CYS A 171 3.78 1.79 9.24
CA CYS A 171 3.03 1.73 7.98
C CYS A 171 3.28 2.96 7.10
N PHE A 172 3.37 4.16 7.69
CA PHE A 172 3.73 5.38 6.97
C PHE A 172 5.15 5.31 6.37
N LEU A 173 6.14 4.83 7.11
CA LEU A 173 7.50 4.66 6.57
C LEU A 173 7.52 3.65 5.41
N ARG A 174 6.86 2.50 5.57
CA ARG A 174 6.74 1.49 4.51
C ARG A 174 6.00 2.02 3.28
N LEU A 175 5.00 2.86 3.48
CA LEU A 175 4.28 3.52 2.39
C LEU A 175 5.22 4.39 1.54
N LEU A 176 6.14 5.13 2.14
CA LEU A 176 7.13 5.93 1.42
C LEU A 176 8.04 5.06 0.54
N ASP A 177 8.51 3.93 1.06
CA ASP A 177 9.34 2.97 0.31
C ASP A 177 8.57 2.35 -0.87
N VAL A 178 7.33 1.89 -0.61
CA VAL A 178 6.49 1.31 -1.66
C VAL A 178 6.14 2.34 -2.73
N ASN A 179 5.88 3.59 -2.34
CA ASN A 179 5.62 4.68 -3.28
C ASN A 179 6.83 4.96 -4.18
N TYR A 180 8.04 4.97 -3.60
CA TYR A 180 9.28 5.12 -4.35
C TYR A 180 9.45 4.01 -5.41
N GLU A 181 9.25 2.75 -5.00
CA GLU A 181 9.35 1.58 -5.89
C GLU A 181 8.25 1.55 -6.96
N LEU A 182 7.02 1.88 -6.59
CA LEU A 182 5.88 1.97 -7.51
C LEU A 182 6.17 2.98 -8.61
N ARG A 183 6.64 4.17 -8.24
CA ARG A 183 7.00 5.24 -9.18
C ARG A 183 8.07 4.80 -10.18
N ASN A 184 9.17 4.23 -9.69
CA ASN A 184 10.25 3.75 -10.56
C ASN A 184 9.76 2.64 -11.51
N THR A 185 8.91 1.74 -11.02
CA THR A 185 8.38 0.62 -11.82
C THR A 185 7.41 1.11 -12.90
N VAL A 186 6.50 2.03 -12.58
CA VAL A 186 5.52 2.58 -13.54
C VAL A 186 6.26 3.36 -14.65
N ILE A 187 7.18 4.23 -14.27
CA ILE A 187 7.99 5.02 -15.22
C ILE A 187 8.82 4.10 -16.12
N GLY A 188 9.51 3.12 -15.53
CA GLY A 188 10.29 2.15 -16.29
C GLY A 188 9.45 1.35 -17.29
N ALA A 189 8.21 1.00 -16.93
CA ALA A 189 7.30 0.28 -17.80
C ALA A 189 6.79 1.13 -18.97
N GLU A 190 6.39 2.38 -18.73
CA GLU A 190 5.94 3.30 -19.79
C GLU A 190 7.08 3.66 -20.75
N ASN A 191 8.29 3.89 -20.23
CA ASN A 191 9.48 4.13 -21.06
C ASN A 191 9.79 2.92 -21.95
N LYS A 192 9.75 1.70 -21.41
CA LYS A 192 9.94 0.47 -22.21
C LYS A 192 8.87 0.28 -23.27
N LYS A 193 7.60 0.56 -22.94
CA LYS A 193 6.47 0.50 -23.88
C LYS A 193 6.66 1.48 -25.04
N THR A 194 7.07 2.70 -24.73
CA THR A 194 7.36 3.75 -25.70
C THR A 194 8.50 3.35 -26.64
N ILE A 195 9.62 2.86 -26.09
CA ILE A 195 10.78 2.39 -26.87
C ILE A 195 10.36 1.24 -27.80
N HIS A 196 9.61 0.26 -27.29
CA HIS A 196 9.13 -0.86 -28.08
C HIS A 196 8.18 -0.45 -29.22
N PHE A 197 7.33 0.56 -28.99
CA PHE A 197 6.47 1.08 -30.04
C PHE A 197 7.28 1.81 -31.12
N LEU A 198 8.24 2.65 -30.74
CA LEU A 198 9.10 3.37 -31.68
C LEU A 198 9.98 2.42 -32.50
N SER A 199 10.55 1.38 -31.88
CA SER A 199 11.34 0.37 -32.60
C SER A 199 10.52 -0.34 -33.66
N GLN A 200 9.29 -0.74 -33.34
CA GLN A 200 8.38 -1.36 -34.31
C GLN A 200 8.11 -0.42 -35.49
N LYS A 201 7.87 0.87 -35.23
CA LYS A 201 7.62 1.85 -36.30
C LYS A 201 8.85 2.16 -37.14
N TYR A 202 10.03 2.12 -36.55
CA TYR A 202 11.29 2.24 -37.28
C TYR A 202 11.52 1.05 -38.23
N VAL A 203 11.25 -0.17 -37.77
CA VAL A 203 11.32 -1.39 -38.60
C VAL A 203 10.31 -1.35 -39.74
N ASP A 204 9.07 -0.90 -39.46
CA ASP A 204 8.07 -0.67 -40.50
C ASP A 204 8.57 0.34 -41.54
N LEU A 205 9.17 1.46 -41.11
CA LEU A 205 9.76 2.45 -42.01
C LEU A 205 10.86 1.84 -42.88
N HIS A 206 11.79 1.10 -42.27
CA HIS A 206 12.91 0.45 -42.98
C HIS A 206 12.41 -0.50 -44.08
N THR A 207 11.43 -1.34 -43.77
CA THR A 207 10.86 -2.29 -44.74
C THR A 207 10.15 -1.59 -45.91
N ILE A 208 9.46 -0.47 -45.67
CA ILE A 208 8.82 0.32 -46.73
C ILE A 208 9.85 1.05 -47.61
N ILE A 209 10.95 1.53 -47.02
CA ILE A 209 12.04 2.17 -47.78
C ILE A 209 12.75 1.15 -48.67
N GLU A 210 13.05 -0.04 -48.14
CA GLU A 210 13.70 -1.11 -48.90
C GLU A 210 12.85 -1.57 -50.10
N SER A 211 11.56 -1.83 -49.89
CA SER A 211 10.65 -2.14 -51.01
C SER A 211 10.57 -1.01 -52.04
N SER A 212 10.54 0.25 -51.59
CA SER A 212 10.56 1.40 -52.50
C SER A 212 11.89 1.55 -53.25
N ARG A 213 13.00 1.06 -52.69
CA ARG A 213 14.31 1.03 -53.34
C ARG A 213 14.36 -0.04 -54.42
N GLU A 214 13.79 -1.21 -54.16
CA GLU A 214 13.65 -2.27 -55.17
C GLU A 214 12.78 -1.79 -56.35
N ASP A 215 11.65 -1.13 -56.07
CA ASP A 215 10.80 -0.51 -57.09
C ASP A 215 11.61 0.48 -57.97
N LEU A 216 12.39 1.37 -57.34
CA LEU A 216 13.26 2.32 -58.04
C LEU A 216 14.25 1.61 -58.97
N LEU A 217 14.90 0.54 -58.50
CA LEU A 217 15.87 -0.21 -59.31
C LEU A 217 15.20 -0.82 -60.55
N THR A 218 13.99 -1.37 -60.39
CA THR A 218 13.24 -1.90 -61.54
C THR A 218 12.78 -0.79 -62.52
N GLU A 219 12.44 0.41 -62.03
CA GLU A 219 12.14 1.56 -62.90
C GLU A 219 13.36 2.03 -63.69
N LEU A 220 14.54 2.05 -63.05
CA LEU A 220 15.81 2.39 -63.72
C LEU A 220 16.15 1.39 -64.84
N GLU A 221 15.94 0.10 -64.61
CA GLU A 221 16.13 -0.93 -65.64
C GLU A 221 15.18 -0.74 -66.83
N LYS A 222 13.90 -0.47 -66.57
CA LYS A 222 12.90 -0.16 -67.62
C LYS A 222 13.27 1.08 -68.40
N LEU A 223 13.73 2.14 -67.74
CA LEU A 223 14.18 3.37 -68.40
C LEU A 223 15.37 3.09 -69.33
N ARG A 224 16.35 2.32 -68.85
CA ARG A 224 17.50 1.88 -69.64
C ARG A 224 17.06 1.10 -70.87
N GLU A 225 16.14 0.16 -70.72
CA GLU A 225 15.60 -0.62 -71.85
C GLU A 225 14.85 0.26 -72.86
N SER A 226 14.05 1.22 -72.39
CA SER A 226 13.31 2.13 -73.28
C SER A 226 14.23 3.03 -74.11
N MET A 227 15.27 3.61 -73.49
CA MET A 227 16.26 4.45 -74.17
C MET A 227 17.05 3.66 -75.21
N VAL A 228 17.34 2.38 -74.92
CA VAL A 228 17.98 1.48 -75.89
C VAL A 228 17.06 1.20 -77.07
N ARG A 229 15.75 0.98 -76.84
CA ARG A 229 14.78 0.79 -77.93
C ARG A 229 14.62 2.06 -78.78
N GLU A 230 14.48 3.21 -78.15
CA GLU A 230 14.39 4.51 -78.85
C GLU A 230 15.66 4.77 -79.68
N TYR A 231 16.84 4.41 -79.15
CA TYR A 231 18.08 4.41 -79.93
C TYR A 231 18.01 3.51 -81.17
N TYR A 232 17.49 2.28 -81.03
CA TYR A 232 17.31 1.38 -82.18
C TYR A 232 16.28 1.92 -83.20
N GLU A 233 15.18 2.52 -82.74
CA GLU A 233 14.17 3.13 -83.62
C GLU A 233 14.73 4.34 -84.38
N ILE A 234 15.47 5.23 -83.71
CA ILE A 234 16.16 6.37 -84.35
C ILE A 234 17.16 5.86 -85.39
N MET A 235 17.95 4.82 -85.07
CA MET A 235 18.89 4.20 -86.00
C MET A 235 18.20 3.52 -87.19
N SER A 236 16.97 3.02 -87.00
CA SER A 236 16.19 2.39 -88.07
C SER A 236 15.56 3.42 -89.03
N ASN A 237 15.18 4.60 -88.52
CA ASN A 237 14.52 5.65 -89.29
C ASN A 237 15.50 6.67 -89.88
N PHE A 238 16.72 6.80 -89.32
CA PHE A 238 17.78 7.67 -89.81
C PHE A 238 19.07 6.88 -89.99
N SER A 239 19.47 6.61 -91.24
CA SER A 239 20.75 5.96 -91.53
C SER A 239 21.91 6.94 -91.28
N LEU A 240 22.47 6.92 -90.07
CA LEU A 240 23.73 7.61 -89.77
C LEU A 240 24.88 6.88 -90.50
N PRO A 241 25.78 7.62 -91.20
CA PRO A 241 27.01 7.04 -91.74
C PRO A 241 27.79 6.33 -90.62
N THR A 242 28.41 5.19 -90.91
CA THR A 242 29.15 4.35 -89.94
C THR A 242 30.23 5.12 -89.16
N THR A 243 30.74 6.22 -89.70
CA THR A 243 31.70 7.13 -89.06
C THR A 243 31.08 8.07 -88.01
N LYS A 244 29.75 8.26 -87.98
CA LYS A 244 29.04 9.18 -87.07
C LYS A 244 28.23 8.46 -85.97
N SER A 245 28.03 7.15 -86.06
CA SER A 245 27.32 6.36 -85.03
C SER A 245 28.04 6.38 -83.67
N LEU A 246 29.38 6.29 -83.70
CA LEU A 246 30.23 6.38 -82.51
C LEU A 246 30.11 7.76 -81.85
N ASN A 247 30.06 8.83 -82.65
CA ASN A 247 29.89 10.21 -82.20
C ASN A 247 28.51 10.46 -81.58
N PHE A 248 27.45 9.84 -82.10
CA PHE A 248 26.10 9.99 -81.54
C PHE A 248 25.92 9.21 -80.22
N ARG A 249 26.51 8.01 -80.10
CA ARG A 249 26.57 7.27 -78.82
C ARG A 249 27.36 8.04 -77.77
N LEU A 250 28.50 8.61 -78.15
CA LEU A 250 29.28 9.54 -77.31
C LEU A 250 28.48 10.78 -76.94
N PHE A 251 27.64 11.30 -77.83
CA PHE A 251 26.77 12.45 -77.56
C PHE A 251 25.69 12.12 -76.52
N ILE A 252 24.97 10.99 -76.66
CA ILE A 252 23.98 10.56 -75.67
C ILE A 252 24.65 10.31 -74.31
N GLN A 253 25.80 9.64 -74.30
CA GLN A 253 26.58 9.40 -73.09
C GLN A 253 27.00 10.71 -72.42
N LYS A 254 27.59 11.65 -73.17
CA LYS A 254 27.99 12.97 -72.62
C LYS A 254 26.80 13.79 -72.14
N LYS A 255 25.63 13.67 -72.78
CA LYS A 255 24.42 14.37 -72.37
C LYS A 255 23.85 13.79 -71.07
N LEU A 256 23.88 12.45 -70.90
CA LEU A 256 23.55 11.79 -69.64
C LEU A 256 24.55 12.16 -68.54
N GLU A 257 25.86 12.11 -68.82
CA GLU A 257 26.91 12.54 -67.89
C GLU A 257 26.70 13.99 -67.45
N SER A 258 26.44 14.92 -68.38
CA SER A 258 26.14 16.34 -68.08
C SER A 258 24.94 16.49 -67.13
N ARG A 259 23.84 15.77 -67.39
CA ARG A 259 22.65 15.80 -66.51
C ARG A 259 22.94 15.20 -65.13
N MET A 260 23.75 14.15 -65.05
CA MET A 260 24.17 13.58 -63.78
C MET A 260 25.10 14.52 -63.00
N TYR A 261 26.01 15.23 -63.68
CA TYR A 261 26.85 16.26 -63.05
C TYR A 261 26.03 17.44 -62.51
N GLU A 262 25.05 17.94 -63.27
CA GLU A 262 24.11 18.97 -62.80
C GLU A 262 23.37 18.52 -61.53
N ALA A 263 22.87 17.29 -61.52
CA ALA A 263 22.19 16.70 -60.36
C ALA A 263 23.12 16.57 -59.14
N GLN A 264 24.38 16.14 -59.34
CA GLN A 264 25.38 16.06 -58.27
C GLN A 264 25.76 17.44 -57.70
N PHE A 265 25.87 18.45 -58.55
CA PHE A 265 26.17 19.81 -58.11
C PHE A 265 25.05 20.40 -57.24
N LEU A 266 23.79 20.23 -57.66
CA LEU A 266 22.62 20.66 -56.88
C LEU A 266 22.53 19.93 -55.52
N LYS A 267 22.91 18.63 -55.49
CA LYS A 267 23.02 17.85 -54.26
C LYS A 267 24.05 18.44 -53.30
N LEU A 268 25.25 18.77 -53.78
CA LEU A 268 26.32 19.37 -52.96
C LEU A 268 25.91 20.72 -52.35
N GLN A 269 25.27 21.59 -53.14
CA GLN A 269 24.79 22.87 -52.65
C GLN A 269 23.74 22.71 -51.54
N ALA A 270 22.80 21.78 -51.71
CA ALA A 270 21.81 21.46 -50.68
C ALA A 270 22.47 20.98 -49.38
N THR A 271 23.47 20.08 -49.47
CA THR A 271 24.20 19.55 -48.32
C THR A 271 24.89 20.65 -47.50
N ASN A 272 25.55 21.61 -48.16
CA ASN A 272 26.25 22.69 -47.46
C ASN A 272 25.29 23.61 -46.69
N SER A 273 24.14 23.95 -47.29
CA SER A 273 23.10 24.73 -46.62
C SER A 273 22.55 24.04 -45.37
N ILE A 274 22.46 22.71 -45.39
CA ILE A 274 21.93 21.92 -44.28
C ILE A 274 22.96 21.76 -43.16
N ASN A 275 24.23 21.55 -43.48
CA ASN A 275 25.28 21.51 -42.47
C ASN A 275 25.33 22.81 -41.65
N TYR A 276 25.10 23.96 -42.30
CA TYR A 276 24.95 25.22 -41.59
C TYR A 276 23.72 25.25 -40.66
N GLN A 277 22.56 24.75 -41.13
CA GLN A 277 21.35 24.67 -40.33
C GLN A 277 21.51 23.71 -39.13
N LEU A 278 22.19 22.58 -39.31
CA LEU A 278 22.51 21.63 -38.23
C LEU A 278 23.42 22.27 -37.19
N ASN A 279 24.48 22.96 -37.61
CA ASN A 279 25.38 23.66 -36.68
C ASN A 279 24.65 24.76 -35.90
N ALA A 280 23.76 25.52 -36.56
CA ALA A 280 22.94 26.52 -35.89
C ALA A 280 21.95 25.89 -34.90
N LEU A 281 21.39 24.72 -35.24
CA LEU A 281 20.50 23.96 -34.37
C LEU A 281 21.20 23.47 -33.11
N ASP A 282 22.40 22.89 -33.25
CA ASP A 282 23.20 22.41 -32.14
C ASP A 282 23.58 23.56 -31.20
N ASN A 283 23.94 24.73 -31.74
CA ASN A 283 24.20 25.94 -30.94
C ASN A 283 22.97 26.37 -30.12
N ASN A 284 21.78 26.38 -30.73
CA ASN A 284 20.54 26.73 -30.03
C ASN A 284 20.19 25.71 -28.94
N CYS A 285 20.39 24.42 -29.19
CA CYS A 285 20.16 23.37 -28.19
C CYS A 285 21.14 23.49 -27.01
N ASN A 286 22.41 23.83 -27.28
CA ASN A 286 23.41 24.08 -26.26
C ASN A 286 23.07 25.29 -25.38
N GLU A 287 22.52 26.36 -25.96
CA GLU A 287 22.08 27.53 -25.19
C GLU A 287 20.89 27.20 -24.28
N LEU A 288 19.91 26.43 -24.75
CA LEU A 288 18.80 25.95 -23.90
C LEU A 288 19.29 25.08 -22.75
N LYS A 289 20.28 24.20 -23.01
CA LYS A 289 20.94 23.41 -21.95
C LYS A 289 21.62 24.30 -20.92
N ARG A 290 22.27 25.39 -21.36
CA ARG A 290 22.88 26.38 -20.48
C ARG A 290 21.84 27.09 -19.60
N GLN A 291 20.71 27.50 -20.18
CA GLN A 291 19.62 28.13 -19.44
C GLN A 291 19.05 27.20 -18.36
N TYR A 292 18.81 25.92 -18.69
CA TYR A 292 18.40 24.92 -17.72
C TYR A 292 19.38 24.81 -16.54
N LEU A 293 20.70 24.75 -16.80
CA LEU A 293 21.71 24.66 -15.74
C LEU A 293 21.72 25.91 -14.83
N LEU A 294 21.38 27.09 -15.37
CA LEU A 294 21.22 28.30 -14.58
C LEU A 294 19.97 28.22 -13.69
N SER A 295 18.82 27.87 -14.25
CA SER A 295 17.57 27.70 -13.48
C SER A 295 17.69 26.61 -12.42
N LEU A 296 18.40 25.51 -12.71
CA LEU A 296 18.68 24.46 -11.75
C LEU A 296 19.52 24.97 -10.57
N LYS A 297 20.54 25.81 -10.83
CA LYS A 297 21.34 26.45 -9.78
C LYS A 297 20.50 27.39 -8.92
N GLU A 298 19.62 28.17 -9.53
CA GLU A 298 18.72 29.10 -8.81
C GLU A 298 17.74 28.36 -7.90
N ILE A 299 17.04 27.35 -8.43
CA ILE A 299 16.10 26.53 -7.64
C ILE A 299 16.85 25.78 -6.52
N SER A 300 18.02 25.21 -6.82
CA SER A 300 18.87 24.55 -5.82
C SER A 300 19.30 25.51 -4.71
N ALA A 301 19.67 26.75 -5.04
CA ALA A 301 20.02 27.77 -4.06
C ALA A 301 18.84 28.11 -3.13
N ILE A 302 17.63 28.27 -3.68
CA ILE A 302 16.40 28.54 -2.91
C ILE A 302 16.08 27.36 -1.98
N VAL A 303 16.09 26.13 -2.51
CA VAL A 303 15.83 24.91 -1.73
C VAL A 303 16.85 24.76 -0.61
N ASN A 304 18.14 24.98 -0.89
CA ASN A 304 19.19 24.90 0.12
C ASN A 304 19.01 25.97 1.20
N PHE A 305 18.62 27.20 0.85
CA PHE A 305 18.31 28.25 1.82
C PHE A 305 17.21 27.84 2.80
N PHE A 306 16.09 27.30 2.29
CA PHE A 306 15.01 26.82 3.15
C PHE A 306 15.43 25.58 3.96
N LYS A 307 16.17 24.65 3.36
CA LYS A 307 16.73 23.48 4.06
C LYS A 307 17.58 23.91 5.26
N THR A 308 18.45 24.91 5.10
CA THR A 308 19.25 25.45 6.20
C THR A 308 18.37 26.05 7.30
N ARG A 309 17.29 26.77 6.95
CA ARG A 309 16.33 27.30 7.94
C ARG A 309 15.61 26.17 8.68
N VAL A 310 15.13 25.15 7.98
CA VAL A 310 14.47 23.99 8.58
C VAL A 310 15.39 23.27 9.56
N ILE A 311 16.65 23.03 9.19
CA ILE A 311 17.64 22.41 10.09
C ILE A 311 17.88 23.29 11.33
N LYS A 312 17.94 24.61 11.19
CA LYS A 312 18.05 25.53 12.34
C LYS A 312 16.85 25.44 13.28
N TYR A 313 15.63 25.40 12.74
CA TYR A 313 14.43 25.22 13.55
C TYR A 313 14.40 23.85 14.22
N GLN A 314 14.76 22.78 13.50
CA GLN A 314 14.86 21.43 14.05
C GLN A 314 15.85 21.36 15.21
N ALA A 315 17.02 21.97 15.07
CA ALA A 315 18.00 22.06 16.14
C ALA A 315 17.47 22.88 17.34
N PHE A 316 16.84 24.03 17.08
CA PHE A 316 16.26 24.88 18.12
C PHE A 316 15.17 24.17 18.92
N PHE A 317 14.17 23.59 18.24
CA PHE A 317 13.07 22.89 18.91
C PHE A 317 13.54 21.63 19.64
N SER A 318 14.51 20.89 19.09
CA SER A 318 15.08 19.74 19.79
C SER A 318 15.83 20.17 21.05
N PHE A 319 16.56 21.29 21.00
CA PHE A 319 17.24 21.85 22.17
C PHE A 319 16.27 22.37 23.24
N GLU A 320 15.21 23.08 22.86
CA GLU A 320 14.17 23.50 23.82
C GLU A 320 13.43 22.30 24.44
N LEU A 321 13.25 21.22 23.67
CA LEU A 321 12.69 19.97 24.18
C LEU A 321 13.63 19.26 25.16
N ASP A 322 14.94 19.27 24.93
CA ASP A 322 15.92 18.76 25.91
C ASP A 322 15.91 19.55 27.22
N LYS A 323 15.74 20.87 27.16
CA LYS A 323 15.52 21.70 28.36
C LYS A 323 14.24 21.32 29.09
N LEU A 324 13.15 21.12 28.37
CA LEU A 324 11.87 20.68 28.94
C LEU A 324 11.99 19.31 29.61
N ILE A 325 12.70 18.37 28.98
CA ILE A 325 12.97 17.04 29.55
C ILE A 325 13.80 17.17 30.83
N THR A 326 14.83 18.02 30.82
CA THR A 326 15.66 18.27 32.01
C THR A 326 14.81 18.85 33.15
N TYR A 327 13.99 19.85 32.84
CA TYR A 327 13.05 20.45 33.78
C TYR A 327 12.03 19.44 34.34
N LEU A 328 11.47 18.57 33.50
CA LEU A 328 10.58 17.50 33.95
C LEU A 328 11.30 16.52 34.87
N LYS A 329 12.52 16.09 34.52
CA LYS A 329 13.32 15.20 35.37
C LYS A 329 13.63 15.84 36.72
N GLU A 330 14.02 17.11 36.73
CA GLU A 330 14.25 17.88 37.97
C GLU A 330 12.99 17.99 38.82
N ASN A 331 11.83 18.28 38.23
CA ASN A 331 10.55 18.33 38.96
C ASN A 331 10.15 16.98 39.55
N TYR A 332 10.31 15.87 38.80
CA TYR A 332 10.05 14.54 39.32
C TYR A 332 11.04 14.17 40.42
N LEU A 333 12.32 14.53 40.30
CA LEU A 333 13.30 14.38 41.37
C LEU A 333 12.93 15.19 42.61
N ASN A 334 12.44 16.41 42.45
CA ASN A 334 11.94 17.24 43.56
C ASN A 334 10.73 16.59 44.23
N LEU A 335 9.82 16.00 43.45
CA LEU A 335 8.65 15.29 43.96
C LEU A 335 9.07 14.03 44.74
N ILE A 336 10.02 13.27 44.20
CA ILE A 336 10.67 12.13 44.88
C ILE A 336 11.32 12.59 46.19
N ASN A 337 12.06 13.71 46.18
CA ASN A 337 12.69 14.26 47.37
C ASN A 337 11.65 14.71 48.40
N MET A 338 10.54 15.34 47.99
CA MET A 338 9.44 15.69 48.89
C MET A 338 8.77 14.46 49.52
N ILE A 339 8.65 13.37 48.76
CA ILE A 339 8.17 12.09 49.28
C ILE A 339 9.16 11.60 50.34
N PHE A 340 10.46 11.52 50.03
CA PHE A 340 11.49 11.11 50.99
C PHE A 340 11.54 11.99 52.24
N THR A 341 11.39 13.32 52.14
CA THR A 341 11.40 14.22 53.31
C THR A 341 10.16 14.03 54.18
N ARG A 342 8.96 13.99 53.59
CA ARG A 342 7.72 13.72 54.34
C ARG A 342 7.74 12.36 55.02
N LEU A 343 8.41 11.38 54.41
CA LEU A 343 8.59 10.06 54.99
C LEU A 343 9.67 10.02 56.07
N GLY A 344 10.73 10.82 55.94
CA GLY A 344 11.68 11.07 57.03
C GLY A 344 10.97 11.68 58.24
N GLU A 345 10.16 12.71 58.02
CA GLU A 345 9.32 13.34 59.05
C GLU A 345 8.33 12.36 59.67
N ALA A 346 7.65 11.55 58.86
CA ALA A 346 6.74 10.51 59.35
C ALA A 346 7.47 9.40 60.12
N LYS A 347 8.67 9.01 59.68
CA LYS A 347 9.55 8.05 60.36
C LYS A 347 10.01 8.58 61.71
N ASP A 348 10.42 9.84 61.77
CA ASP A 348 10.85 10.47 63.02
C ASP A 348 9.67 10.64 64.00
N HIS A 349 8.48 10.97 63.48
CA HIS A 349 7.24 10.96 64.26
C HIS A 349 6.87 9.58 64.80
N LEU A 350 7.06 8.51 64.02
CA LEU A 350 6.80 7.12 64.44
C LEU A 350 7.83 6.65 65.47
N LYS A 351 9.12 7.00 65.31
CA LYS A 351 10.15 6.74 66.32
C LYS A 351 9.87 7.47 67.63
N GLY A 352 9.31 8.67 67.58
CA GLY A 352 8.88 9.42 68.75
C GLY A 352 7.66 8.84 69.50
N ARG A 353 6.97 7.84 68.94
CA ARG A 353 5.79 7.17 69.53
C ARG A 353 5.94 5.65 69.72
N ALA A 354 7.09 5.07 69.37
CA ALA A 354 7.29 3.63 69.46
C ALA A 354 7.52 3.20 70.92
N GLU A 355 6.44 2.84 71.63
CA GLU A 355 6.53 1.77 72.62
C GLU A 355 6.82 0.49 71.84
N SER A 356 8.07 0.01 71.91
CA SER A 356 8.44 -1.26 71.29
C SER A 356 7.65 -2.38 71.97
N LEU A 357 6.77 -3.06 71.24
CA LEU A 357 6.19 -4.33 71.70
C LEU A 357 7.33 -5.26 72.08
N ASN A 358 7.25 -5.87 73.27
CA ASN A 358 8.24 -6.86 73.66
C ASN A 358 8.21 -8.04 72.66
N PRO A 359 9.35 -8.69 72.37
CA PRO A 359 9.40 -9.81 71.42
C PRO A 359 8.37 -10.92 71.75
N GLY A 360 8.06 -11.14 73.04
CA GLY A 360 7.00 -12.06 73.45
C GLY A 360 5.56 -11.58 73.19
N GLU A 361 5.30 -10.27 73.18
CA GLU A 361 3.99 -9.70 72.81
C GLU A 361 3.80 -9.72 71.27
N LEU A 362 4.90 -9.55 70.53
CA LEU A 362 4.92 -9.69 69.08
C LEU A 362 4.57 -11.11 68.64
N ASP A 363 5.12 -12.13 69.32
CA ASP A 363 4.80 -13.54 69.06
C ASP A 363 3.33 -13.85 69.34
N VAL A 364 2.74 -13.25 70.39
CA VAL A 364 1.31 -13.37 70.70
C VAL A 364 0.45 -12.70 69.65
N VAL A 365 0.82 -11.51 69.15
CA VAL A 365 0.08 -10.82 68.08
C VAL A 365 0.20 -11.58 66.75
N ILE A 366 1.37 -12.14 66.43
CA ILE A 366 1.56 -12.99 65.26
C ILE A 366 0.71 -14.28 65.38
N ALA A 367 0.62 -14.87 66.58
CA ALA A 367 -0.24 -16.00 66.84
C ALA A 367 -1.73 -15.64 66.67
N LEU A 368 -2.17 -14.49 67.19
CA LEU A 368 -3.54 -14.00 67.03
C LEU A 368 -3.90 -13.69 65.58
N GLU A 369 -2.99 -13.13 64.78
CA GLU A 369 -3.23 -12.90 63.35
C GLU A 369 -3.23 -14.24 62.55
N LYS A 370 -2.43 -15.23 62.96
CA LYS A 370 -2.55 -16.61 62.42
C LYS A 370 -3.89 -17.25 62.79
N GLU A 371 -4.38 -17.07 64.00
CA GLU A 371 -5.70 -17.56 64.40
C GLU A 371 -6.82 -16.85 63.63
N LYS A 372 -6.70 -15.53 63.40
CA LYS A 372 -7.63 -14.80 62.52
C LYS A 372 -7.57 -15.27 61.08
N MET A 373 -6.39 -15.63 60.55
CA MET A 373 -6.26 -16.29 59.24
C MET A 373 -7.03 -17.60 59.20
N GLU A 374 -6.83 -18.44 60.20
CA GLU A 374 -7.49 -19.74 60.27
C GLU A 374 -9.01 -19.58 60.44
N ALA A 375 -9.46 -18.60 61.21
CA ALA A 375 -10.88 -18.25 61.35
C ALA A 375 -11.47 -17.74 60.03
N GLY A 376 -10.81 -16.79 59.35
CA GLY A 376 -11.26 -16.27 58.05
C GLY A 376 -11.25 -17.34 56.95
N LEU A 377 -10.26 -18.24 56.94
CA LEU A 377 -10.23 -19.39 56.04
C LEU A 377 -11.33 -20.41 56.37
N LYS A 378 -11.66 -20.62 57.65
CA LYS A 378 -12.78 -21.47 58.06
C LYS A 378 -14.13 -20.87 57.65
N GLU A 379 -14.31 -19.56 57.80
CA GLU A 379 -15.51 -18.84 57.33
C GLU A 379 -15.64 -18.86 55.80
N LEU A 380 -14.54 -18.66 55.07
CA LEU A 380 -14.53 -18.75 53.61
C LEU A 380 -14.86 -20.18 53.16
N LYS A 381 -14.26 -21.19 53.81
CA LYS A 381 -14.59 -22.60 53.57
C LYS A 381 -16.06 -22.88 53.84
N LEU A 382 -16.63 -22.39 54.94
CA LEU A 382 -18.05 -22.51 55.29
C LEU A 382 -18.96 -21.83 54.26
N LYS A 383 -18.61 -20.61 53.83
CA LYS A 383 -19.38 -19.86 52.83
C LYS A 383 -19.45 -20.60 51.50
N TYR A 384 -18.33 -21.12 51.02
CA TYR A 384 -18.28 -21.84 49.75
C TYR A 384 -18.79 -23.28 49.88
N SER A 385 -18.61 -23.96 51.02
CA SER A 385 -19.19 -25.29 51.25
C SER A 385 -20.72 -25.24 51.32
N ASN A 386 -21.30 -24.21 51.93
CA ASN A 386 -22.73 -23.98 51.97
C ASN A 386 -23.34 -23.74 50.58
N VAL A 387 -22.55 -23.34 49.59
CA VAL A 387 -22.99 -23.20 48.18
C VAL A 387 -22.69 -24.46 47.39
N LEU A 388 -21.53 -25.08 47.60
CA LEU A 388 -21.06 -26.24 46.85
C LEU A 388 -21.83 -27.52 47.19
N ILE A 389 -22.13 -27.76 48.48
CA ILE A 389 -22.82 -28.98 48.93
C ILE A 389 -24.25 -29.05 48.38
N PRO A 390 -25.08 -27.98 48.46
CA PRO A 390 -26.42 -27.99 47.85
C PRO A 390 -26.40 -28.06 46.33
N LEU A 391 -25.37 -27.50 45.68
CA LEU A 391 -25.21 -27.57 44.24
C LEU A 391 -24.86 -29.00 43.78
N ILE A 392 -23.96 -29.68 44.51
CA ILE A 392 -23.62 -31.08 44.24
C ILE A 392 -24.83 -31.98 44.49
N SER A 393 -25.55 -31.77 45.60
CA SER A 393 -26.75 -32.57 45.90
C SER A 393 -27.88 -32.31 44.92
N SER A 394 -28.04 -31.09 44.41
CA SER A 394 -29.03 -30.80 43.35
C SER A 394 -28.65 -31.51 42.05
N PHE A 395 -27.37 -31.47 41.64
CA PHE A 395 -26.90 -32.24 40.49
C PHE A 395 -27.07 -33.75 40.67
N ASP A 396 -26.79 -34.29 41.86
CA ASP A 396 -26.94 -35.72 42.14
C ASP A 396 -28.43 -36.13 42.18
N SER A 397 -29.32 -35.24 42.64
CA SER A 397 -30.78 -35.45 42.58
C SER A 397 -31.34 -35.39 41.16
N GLU A 398 -30.80 -34.51 40.30
CA GLU A 398 -31.15 -34.44 38.89
C GLU A 398 -30.63 -35.67 38.13
N ILE A 399 -29.42 -36.15 38.45
CA ILE A 399 -28.88 -37.41 37.94
C ILE A 399 -29.81 -38.57 38.32
N GLY A 400 -30.19 -38.69 39.60
CA GLY A 400 -31.14 -39.71 40.05
C GLY A 400 -32.53 -39.58 39.43
N SER A 401 -33.01 -38.36 39.18
CA SER A 401 -34.27 -38.12 38.45
C SER A 401 -34.17 -38.54 36.98
N ILE A 402 -33.01 -38.42 36.35
CA ILE A 402 -32.80 -38.82 34.96
C ILE A 402 -32.68 -40.34 34.84
N GLU A 403 -31.97 -40.97 35.77
CA GLU A 403 -31.90 -42.43 35.90
C GLU A 403 -33.30 -43.02 36.08
N ASN A 404 -34.13 -42.44 36.97
CA ASN A 404 -35.48 -42.94 37.22
C ASN A 404 -36.47 -42.67 36.07
N LYS A 405 -36.41 -41.51 35.41
CA LYS A 405 -37.39 -41.14 34.35
C LYS A 405 -37.06 -41.69 32.97
N TYR A 406 -35.80 -42.00 32.67
CA TYR A 406 -35.34 -42.40 31.33
C TYR A 406 -34.57 -43.73 31.34
N CYS A 407 -34.82 -44.59 32.34
CA CYS A 407 -34.11 -45.85 32.57
C CYS A 407 -34.10 -46.82 31.36
N PHE A 408 -35.08 -46.72 30.47
CA PHE A 408 -35.21 -47.59 29.28
C PHE A 408 -34.58 -47.04 28.00
N ASP A 409 -34.11 -45.77 27.96
CA ASP A 409 -33.39 -45.19 26.82
C ASP A 409 -31.94 -44.87 27.20
N LEU A 410 -31.12 -45.94 27.19
CA LEU A 410 -29.71 -45.93 27.57
C LEU A 410 -28.89 -44.85 26.86
N LYS A 411 -29.15 -44.59 25.58
CA LYS A 411 -28.37 -43.59 24.81
C LYS A 411 -28.77 -42.15 25.16
N TYR A 412 -30.03 -41.92 25.52
CA TYR A 412 -30.49 -40.59 25.93
C TYR A 412 -30.06 -40.27 27.37
N SER A 413 -30.16 -41.23 28.28
CA SER A 413 -29.69 -41.09 29.67
C SER A 413 -28.18 -40.87 29.74
N GLU A 414 -27.37 -41.63 28.98
CA GLU A 414 -25.92 -41.48 28.94
C GLU A 414 -25.46 -40.11 28.40
N ARG A 415 -26.15 -39.57 27.37
CA ARG A 415 -25.89 -38.22 26.85
C ARG A 415 -26.28 -37.11 27.83
N ARG A 416 -27.42 -37.26 28.51
CA ARG A 416 -27.85 -36.31 29.56
C ARG A 416 -26.94 -36.37 30.77
N TYR A 417 -26.48 -37.57 31.13
CA TYR A 417 -25.53 -37.80 32.21
C TYR A 417 -24.18 -37.16 31.92
N THR A 418 -23.61 -37.37 30.74
CA THR A 418 -22.33 -36.75 30.35
C THR A 418 -22.42 -35.23 30.26
N THR A 419 -23.54 -34.67 29.78
CA THR A 419 -23.75 -33.21 29.76
C THR A 419 -23.92 -32.62 31.15
N LEU A 420 -24.68 -33.26 32.05
CA LEU A 420 -24.79 -32.84 33.45
C LEU A 420 -23.49 -33.00 34.22
N LYS A 421 -22.74 -34.08 33.99
CA LYS A 421 -21.41 -34.28 34.58
C LYS A 421 -20.43 -33.20 34.12
N ASN A 422 -20.47 -32.82 32.84
CA ASN A 422 -19.64 -31.73 32.30
C ASN A 422 -20.05 -30.35 32.87
N LEU A 423 -21.35 -30.10 33.05
CA LEU A 423 -21.84 -28.87 33.68
C LEU A 423 -21.51 -28.81 35.18
N LYS A 424 -21.65 -29.94 35.90
CA LYS A 424 -21.21 -30.12 37.29
C LYS A 424 -19.72 -29.82 37.42
N ASN A 425 -18.89 -30.42 36.57
CA ASN A 425 -17.44 -30.20 36.59
C ASN A 425 -17.07 -28.74 36.29
N LYS A 426 -17.65 -28.11 35.26
CA LYS A 426 -17.34 -26.70 34.93
C LYS A 426 -17.83 -25.70 35.99
N SER A 427 -19.00 -25.94 36.57
CA SER A 427 -19.53 -25.08 37.64
C SER A 427 -18.72 -25.21 38.93
N VAL A 428 -18.33 -26.44 39.29
CA VAL A 428 -17.41 -26.72 40.41
C VAL A 428 -16.03 -26.09 40.14
N GLU A 429 -15.45 -26.24 38.95
CA GLU A 429 -14.18 -25.59 38.58
C GLU A 429 -14.23 -24.06 38.69
N THR A 430 -15.33 -23.45 38.27
CA THR A 430 -15.49 -21.98 38.34
C THR A 430 -15.60 -21.49 39.79
N LEU A 431 -16.29 -22.24 40.66
CA LEU A 431 -16.40 -21.95 42.08
C LEU A 431 -15.07 -22.18 42.82
N VAL A 432 -14.33 -23.23 42.46
CA VAL A 432 -12.99 -23.51 43.00
C VAL A 432 -12.03 -22.39 42.60
N LYS A 433 -12.03 -21.93 41.34
CA LYS A 433 -11.19 -20.79 40.90
C LYS A 433 -11.50 -19.50 41.66
N LYS A 434 -12.78 -19.21 41.92
CA LYS A 434 -13.18 -18.03 42.73
C LYS A 434 -12.73 -18.15 44.19
N PHE A 435 -12.87 -19.33 44.78
CA PHE A 435 -12.36 -19.61 46.12
C PHE A 435 -10.84 -19.47 46.19
N GLU A 436 -10.10 -19.98 45.20
CA GLU A 436 -8.64 -19.84 45.12
C GLU A 436 -8.18 -18.39 44.97
N GLN A 437 -8.91 -17.56 44.20
CA GLN A 437 -8.64 -16.13 44.06
C GLN A 437 -8.89 -15.37 45.37
N GLU A 438 -10.02 -15.62 46.04
CA GLU A 438 -10.31 -14.97 47.33
C GLU A 438 -9.38 -15.45 48.45
N LYS A 439 -9.00 -16.73 48.43
CA LYS A 439 -7.98 -17.30 49.33
C LYS A 439 -6.64 -16.59 49.15
N LYS A 440 -6.15 -16.46 47.91
CA LYS A 440 -4.90 -15.74 47.61
C LYS A 440 -4.95 -14.30 48.09
N ARG A 441 -6.07 -13.61 47.90
CA ARG A 441 -6.26 -12.23 48.38
C ARG A 441 -6.20 -12.11 49.90
N ILE A 442 -6.79 -13.06 50.63
CA ILE A 442 -6.70 -13.10 52.10
C ILE A 442 -5.27 -13.40 52.56
N GLU A 443 -4.59 -14.33 51.90
CA GLU A 443 -3.18 -14.67 52.16
C GLU A 443 -2.25 -13.48 51.88
N GLU A 444 -2.48 -12.72 50.79
CA GLU A 444 -1.75 -11.49 50.44
C GLU A 444 -1.95 -10.40 51.51
N ILE A 445 -3.19 -10.08 51.88
CA ILE A 445 -3.50 -9.05 52.90
C ILE A 445 -2.85 -9.39 54.25
N VAL A 446 -2.83 -10.67 54.63
CA VAL A 446 -2.23 -11.07 55.90
C VAL A 446 -0.71 -11.16 55.82
N SER A 447 -0.15 -11.58 54.69
CA SER A 447 1.30 -11.48 54.46
C SER A 447 1.77 -10.02 54.53
N GLU A 448 0.97 -9.09 54.02
CA GLU A 448 1.19 -7.66 54.11
C GLU A 448 1.13 -7.14 55.54
N ARG A 449 0.14 -7.58 56.34
CA ARG A 449 0.01 -7.22 57.76
C ARG A 449 1.13 -7.82 58.60
N LYS A 450 1.51 -9.06 58.33
CA LYS A 450 2.65 -9.73 58.96
C LYS A 450 3.95 -8.99 58.68
N ALA A 451 4.18 -8.55 57.43
CA ALA A 451 5.34 -7.74 57.08
C ALA A 451 5.33 -6.35 57.76
N ILE A 452 4.16 -5.72 57.95
CA ILE A 452 4.02 -4.48 58.73
C ILE A 452 4.40 -4.70 60.20
N LEU A 453 3.98 -5.83 60.77
CA LEU A 453 4.20 -6.16 62.18
C LEU A 453 5.64 -6.62 62.46
N GLU A 454 6.27 -7.38 61.54
CA GLU A 454 7.64 -7.87 61.67
C GLU A 454 8.69 -6.78 61.42
N ASN A 455 8.48 -5.90 60.43
CA ASN A 455 9.40 -4.80 60.13
C ASN A 455 8.70 -3.65 59.38
N LEU A 456 8.04 -2.78 60.13
CA LEU A 456 7.35 -1.60 59.61
C LEU A 456 8.33 -0.67 58.85
N GLU A 457 9.58 -0.54 59.30
CA GLU A 457 10.62 0.24 58.60
C GLU A 457 11.03 -0.40 57.26
N GLY A 458 11.15 -1.73 57.22
CA GLY A 458 11.47 -2.48 56.01
C GLY A 458 10.37 -2.38 54.96
N LYS A 459 9.10 -2.45 55.38
CA LYS A 459 7.98 -2.33 54.44
C LYS A 459 7.76 -0.90 53.94
N ILE A 460 7.90 0.10 54.80
CA ILE A 460 7.88 1.50 54.38
C ILE A 460 8.98 1.74 53.34
N THR A 461 10.21 1.24 53.56
CA THR A 461 11.28 1.41 52.57
C THR A 461 11.02 0.68 51.25
N THR A 462 10.42 -0.52 51.25
CA THR A 462 10.03 -1.20 50.00
C THR A 462 8.91 -0.50 49.24
N ASP A 463 7.88 -0.01 49.93
CA ASP A 463 6.74 0.68 49.31
C ASP A 463 7.14 2.07 48.76
N ILE A 464 8.11 2.73 49.41
CA ILE A 464 8.71 3.96 48.88
C ILE A 464 9.53 3.65 47.65
N ASN A 465 10.37 2.61 47.69
CA ASN A 465 11.19 2.24 46.55
C ASN A 465 10.31 1.87 45.35
N SER A 466 9.18 1.19 45.55
CA SER A 466 8.24 0.90 44.46
C SER A 466 7.58 2.17 43.92
N MET A 467 7.08 3.08 44.77
CA MET A 467 6.52 4.36 44.32
C MET A 467 7.54 5.25 43.60
N VAL A 468 8.79 5.26 44.06
CA VAL A 468 9.89 6.00 43.43
C VAL A 468 10.24 5.40 42.06
N GLU A 469 10.27 4.08 41.95
CA GLU A 469 10.45 3.42 40.66
C GLU A 469 9.26 3.67 39.72
N GLU A 470 8.01 3.63 40.20
CA GLU A 470 6.82 4.01 39.40
C GLU A 470 6.91 5.45 38.88
N LEU A 471 7.28 6.41 39.73
CA LEU A 471 7.45 7.81 39.33
C LEU A 471 8.61 8.00 38.35
N ARG A 472 9.70 7.23 38.49
CA ARG A 472 10.82 7.22 37.53
C ARG A 472 10.39 6.64 36.19
N GLU A 473 9.65 5.55 36.18
CA GLU A 473 9.09 4.94 34.97
C GLU A 473 8.12 5.90 34.28
N GLU A 474 7.19 6.53 35.02
CA GLU A 474 6.27 7.53 34.47
C GLU A 474 7.03 8.72 33.87
N CYS A 475 8.02 9.27 34.56
CA CYS A 475 8.87 10.35 34.05
C CYS A 475 9.59 9.94 32.76
N ASN A 476 10.22 8.77 32.74
CA ASN A 476 10.94 8.25 31.57
C ASN A 476 9.99 8.02 30.39
N THR A 477 8.80 7.47 30.63
CA THR A 477 7.81 7.24 29.56
C THR A 477 7.34 8.54 28.93
N ILE A 478 7.07 9.58 29.73
CA ILE A 478 6.70 10.92 29.23
C ILE A 478 7.84 11.54 28.42
N CYS A 479 9.08 11.45 28.91
CA CYS A 479 10.25 11.97 28.18
C CYS A 479 10.44 11.26 26.83
N CYS A 480 10.31 9.93 26.81
CA CYS A 480 10.38 9.13 25.59
C CYS A 480 9.25 9.49 24.61
N ASP A 481 8.03 9.69 25.10
CA ASP A 481 6.89 10.10 24.26
C ASP A 481 7.15 11.47 23.62
N LEU A 482 7.65 12.45 24.39
CA LEU A 482 7.99 13.79 23.87
C LEU A 482 9.05 13.72 22.77
N LEU A 483 10.12 12.94 22.98
CA LEU A 483 11.16 12.74 21.97
C LEU A 483 10.59 12.08 20.70
N ARG A 484 9.72 11.07 20.87
CA ARG A 484 9.09 10.36 19.76
C ARG A 484 8.18 11.28 18.95
N GLU A 485 7.33 12.08 19.58
CA GLU A 485 6.46 13.05 18.89
C GLU A 485 7.28 14.08 18.10
N ASN A 486 8.38 14.57 18.68
CA ASN A 486 9.29 15.48 17.99
C ASN A 486 9.91 14.81 16.74
N GLN A 487 10.37 13.56 16.85
CA GLN A 487 10.88 12.80 15.72
C GLN A 487 9.82 12.58 14.63
N TYR A 488 8.59 12.22 15.02
CA TYR A 488 7.48 12.00 14.09
C TYR A 488 7.10 13.29 13.35
N PHE A 489 7.06 14.41 14.06
CA PHE A 489 6.81 15.72 13.47
C PHE A 489 7.87 16.07 12.43
N TRP A 490 9.16 16.00 12.78
CA TRP A 490 10.24 16.36 11.85
C TRP A 490 10.35 15.38 10.68
N ALA A 491 10.08 14.10 10.88
CA ALA A 491 10.04 13.12 9.78
C ALA A 491 8.95 13.47 8.76
N LYS A 492 7.73 13.78 9.23
CA LYS A 492 6.62 14.21 8.36
C LYS A 492 6.90 15.54 7.67
N TYR A 493 7.35 16.54 8.42
CA TYR A 493 7.66 17.86 7.88
C TYR A 493 8.78 17.81 6.83
N ASN A 494 9.85 17.05 7.08
CA ASN A 494 10.93 16.86 6.12
C ASN A 494 10.46 16.12 4.86
N ALA A 495 9.59 15.13 5.01
CA ALA A 495 8.97 14.47 3.86
C ALA A 495 8.13 15.46 3.04
N GLU A 496 7.34 16.33 3.68
CA GLU A 496 6.50 17.34 3.01
C GLU A 496 7.37 18.37 2.28
N PHE A 497 8.40 18.88 2.94
CA PHE A 497 9.36 19.79 2.35
C PHE A 497 10.08 19.17 1.15
N ASN A 498 10.53 17.91 1.26
CA ASN A 498 11.21 17.21 0.17
C ASN A 498 10.26 16.94 -1.00
N SER A 499 9.00 16.60 -0.73
CA SER A 499 7.94 16.41 -1.72
C SER A 499 7.71 17.70 -2.52
N ALA A 500 7.50 18.82 -1.84
CA ALA A 500 7.30 20.12 -2.46
C ALA A 500 8.54 20.58 -3.25
N SER A 501 9.74 20.42 -2.67
CA SER A 501 11.00 20.76 -3.35
C SER A 501 11.18 19.96 -4.63
N ARG A 502 10.88 18.66 -4.60
CA ARG A 502 10.98 17.76 -5.75
C ARG A 502 9.99 18.14 -6.85
N GLU A 503 8.81 18.63 -6.51
CA GLU A 503 7.83 19.11 -7.48
C GLU A 503 8.41 20.20 -8.39
N TYR A 504 9.14 21.17 -7.82
CA TYR A 504 9.81 22.22 -8.60
C TYR A 504 10.91 21.66 -9.50
N PHE A 505 11.72 20.72 -9.01
CA PHE A 505 12.74 20.07 -9.83
C PHE A 505 12.14 19.23 -10.97
N VAL A 506 11.03 18.54 -10.72
CA VAL A 506 10.30 17.80 -11.75
C VAL A 506 9.73 18.75 -12.79
N LYS A 507 9.08 19.84 -12.39
CA LYS A 507 8.57 20.87 -13.31
C LYS A 507 9.67 21.42 -14.21
N LEU A 508 10.79 21.83 -13.62
CA LEU A 508 11.94 22.32 -14.37
C LEU A 508 12.46 21.26 -15.34
N TYR A 509 12.63 20.01 -14.88
CA TYR A 509 13.12 18.93 -15.74
C TYR A 509 12.21 18.72 -16.96
N TYR A 510 10.89 18.66 -16.78
CA TYR A 510 9.98 18.41 -17.89
C TYR A 510 9.80 19.59 -18.82
N GLU A 511 9.94 20.82 -18.32
CA GLU A 511 9.98 22.02 -19.15
C GLU A 511 11.10 21.96 -20.20
N TYR A 512 12.26 21.43 -19.82
CA TYR A 512 13.44 21.30 -20.70
C TYR A 512 13.67 19.89 -21.25
N SER A 513 12.85 18.89 -20.84
CA SER A 513 12.99 17.48 -21.22
C SER A 513 13.05 17.20 -22.73
N PRO A 514 12.37 17.96 -23.63
CA PRO A 514 12.52 17.74 -25.06
C PRO A 514 13.96 17.94 -25.54
N TYR A 515 14.67 18.89 -24.93
CA TYR A 515 16.01 19.30 -25.33
C TYR A 515 17.11 18.58 -24.54
N ILE A 516 16.76 17.91 -23.44
CA ILE A 516 17.71 17.27 -22.52
C ILE A 516 17.24 15.83 -22.26
N SER A 517 17.87 14.85 -22.92
CA SER A 517 17.46 13.44 -22.78
C SER A 517 18.00 12.76 -21.54
N SER A 518 19.09 13.25 -20.95
CA SER A 518 19.63 12.66 -19.72
C SER A 518 20.54 13.62 -18.95
N TRP A 519 20.77 13.27 -17.70
CA TRP A 519 21.69 13.93 -16.77
C TRP A 519 23.17 13.71 -17.14
N ASN A 520 23.46 12.85 -18.13
CA ASN A 520 24.80 12.51 -18.57
C ASN A 520 25.26 13.45 -19.68
N GLU A 521 26.53 13.88 -19.61
CA GLU A 521 27.18 14.58 -20.70
C GLU A 521 27.22 13.69 -21.96
N GLY A 522 26.83 14.26 -23.10
CA GLY A 522 26.88 13.58 -24.42
C GLY A 522 25.58 12.94 -24.90
N VAL A 523 24.49 12.93 -24.11
CA VAL A 523 23.20 12.39 -24.57
C VAL A 523 22.28 13.52 -25.04
N GLU A 524 21.85 13.43 -26.29
CA GLU A 524 21.03 14.42 -27.00
C GLU A 524 19.53 14.25 -26.72
N GLY A 525 18.81 15.35 -26.48
CA GLY A 525 17.35 15.36 -26.30
C GLY A 525 16.60 14.75 -27.49
N TRP A 526 15.42 14.19 -27.26
CA TRP A 526 14.62 13.63 -28.36
C TRP A 526 14.19 14.72 -29.37
N MET A 527 14.09 15.98 -28.95
CA MET A 527 13.80 17.10 -29.85
C MET A 527 14.93 17.29 -30.87
N GLN A 528 16.18 17.03 -30.51
CA GLN A 528 17.31 17.11 -31.44
C GLN A 528 17.19 16.03 -32.52
N GLU A 529 16.82 14.81 -32.15
CA GLU A 529 16.52 13.73 -33.11
C GLU A 529 15.34 14.09 -34.03
N TYR A 530 14.25 14.64 -33.47
CA TYR A 530 13.11 15.11 -34.26
C TYR A 530 13.50 16.20 -35.27
N LEU A 531 14.33 17.17 -34.84
CA LEU A 531 14.81 18.24 -35.69
C LEU A 531 15.75 17.71 -36.78
N LYS A 532 16.64 16.77 -36.46
CA LYS A 532 17.46 16.04 -37.46
C LYS A 532 16.58 15.33 -38.49
N LEU A 533 15.50 14.66 -38.08
CA LEU A 533 14.53 14.04 -38.99
C LEU A 533 13.86 15.06 -39.91
N LYS A 534 13.46 16.23 -39.39
CA LYS A 534 12.85 17.31 -40.21
C LYS A 534 13.83 17.94 -41.18
N VAL A 535 15.09 18.12 -40.78
CA VAL A 535 16.15 18.59 -41.68
C VAL A 535 16.41 17.58 -42.80
N ASN A 536 16.50 16.28 -42.46
CA ASN A 536 16.66 15.21 -43.45
C ASN A 536 15.45 15.10 -44.40
N LEU A 537 14.24 15.36 -43.91
CA LEU A 537 13.05 15.46 -44.74
C LEU A 537 13.16 16.61 -45.76
N GLU A 538 13.54 17.81 -45.32
CA GLU A 538 13.70 18.95 -46.21
C GLU A 538 14.83 18.73 -47.22
N TYR A 539 15.90 18.04 -46.80
CA TYR A 539 16.97 17.61 -47.70
C TYR A 539 16.46 16.71 -48.82
N LEU A 540 15.77 15.61 -48.48
CA LEU A 540 15.24 14.66 -49.45
C LEU A 540 14.19 15.30 -50.35
N LYS A 541 13.38 16.22 -49.83
CA LYS A 541 12.39 16.97 -50.60
C LYS A 541 13.04 17.93 -51.60
N LYS A 542 14.07 18.68 -51.19
CA LYS A 542 14.81 19.58 -52.08
C LYS A 542 15.56 18.81 -53.16
N ILE A 543 16.29 17.75 -52.80
CA ILE A 543 16.97 16.90 -53.79
C ILE A 543 15.95 16.25 -54.72
N GLY A 544 14.90 15.67 -54.16
CA GLY A 544 13.86 14.98 -54.90
C GLY A 544 13.20 15.90 -55.93
N SER A 545 12.82 17.12 -55.53
CA SER A 545 12.22 18.11 -56.44
C SER A 545 13.19 18.61 -57.52
N SER A 546 14.45 18.89 -57.17
CA SER A 546 15.45 19.34 -58.13
C SER A 546 15.85 18.28 -59.17
N ILE A 547 15.81 16.99 -58.80
CA ILE A 547 16.28 15.89 -59.65
C ILE A 547 15.12 15.14 -60.33
N LYS A 548 13.86 15.40 -59.92
CA LYS A 548 12.66 14.67 -60.39
C LYS A 548 12.54 14.57 -61.91
N GLU A 549 12.93 15.63 -62.61
CA GLU A 549 12.84 15.71 -64.08
C GLU A 549 14.03 15.05 -64.79
N PHE A 550 15.12 14.77 -64.07
CA PHE A 550 16.37 14.26 -64.61
C PHE A 550 16.62 12.78 -64.27
N SER A 551 16.06 12.27 -63.17
CA SER A 551 16.24 10.87 -62.74
C SER A 551 15.02 10.35 -61.95
N PRO A 552 14.63 9.07 -62.13
CA PRO A 552 13.60 8.44 -61.31
C PRO A 552 13.95 8.40 -59.81
N GLU A 553 15.24 8.55 -59.46
CA GLU A 553 15.69 8.76 -58.06
C GLU A 553 14.99 9.93 -57.39
N GLY A 554 14.62 10.99 -58.15
CA GLY A 554 13.90 12.12 -57.61
C GLY A 554 12.52 11.75 -57.06
N LYS A 555 11.79 10.84 -57.72
CA LYS A 555 10.50 10.32 -57.22
C LYS A 555 10.68 9.50 -55.95
N PHE A 556 11.72 8.67 -55.90
CA PHE A 556 12.07 7.90 -54.70
C PHE A 556 12.40 8.81 -53.52
N TYR A 557 13.21 9.84 -53.70
CA TYR A 557 13.53 10.78 -52.62
C TYR A 557 12.30 11.57 -52.12
N VAL A 558 11.36 11.91 -52.99
CA VAL A 558 10.07 12.52 -52.58
C VAL A 558 9.22 11.52 -51.78
N LYS A 559 9.19 10.24 -52.17
CA LYS A 559 8.47 9.20 -51.42
C LYS A 559 9.11 8.99 -50.03
N CYS A 560 10.44 8.92 -49.98
CA CYS A 560 11.18 8.81 -48.72
C CYS A 560 10.98 10.03 -47.81
N SER A 561 10.89 11.25 -48.35
CA SER A 561 10.63 12.44 -47.53
C SER A 561 9.24 12.39 -46.89
N GLN A 562 8.22 11.92 -47.59
CA GLN A 562 6.87 11.71 -47.04
C GLN A 562 6.86 10.64 -45.93
N LEU A 563 7.59 9.54 -46.13
CA LEU A 563 7.71 8.48 -45.14
C LEU A 563 8.43 8.96 -43.87
N ILE A 564 9.53 9.68 -44.02
CA ILE A 564 10.23 10.31 -42.89
C ILE A 564 9.33 11.34 -42.21
N ASP A 565 8.49 12.08 -42.94
CA ASP A 565 7.55 13.01 -42.32
C ASP A 565 6.58 12.28 -41.38
N SER A 566 5.98 11.21 -41.89
CA SER A 566 5.05 10.38 -41.12
C SER A 566 5.71 9.82 -39.86
N TYR A 567 6.93 9.29 -39.99
CA TYR A 567 7.69 8.77 -38.85
C TYR A 567 8.07 9.87 -37.87
N SER A 568 8.51 11.05 -38.34
CA SER A 568 8.88 12.19 -37.48
C SER A 568 7.69 12.67 -36.63
N ASN A 569 6.48 12.67 -37.21
CA ASN A 569 5.26 13.06 -36.50
C ASN A 569 4.85 11.99 -35.48
N ILE A 570 4.98 10.70 -35.82
CA ILE A 570 4.76 9.59 -34.86
C ILE A 570 5.76 9.69 -33.70
N PHE A 571 7.04 9.83 -34.00
CA PHE A 571 8.12 9.97 -33.03
C PHE A 571 7.86 11.11 -32.05
N ARG A 572 7.56 12.32 -32.57
CA ARG A 572 7.24 13.48 -31.74
C ARG A 572 6.04 13.23 -30.83
N ASN A 573 4.94 12.71 -31.36
CA ASN A 573 3.72 12.50 -30.59
C ASN A 573 3.93 11.47 -29.47
N VAL A 574 4.68 10.41 -29.75
CA VAL A 574 5.02 9.38 -28.78
C VAL A 574 5.92 9.93 -27.67
N CYS A 575 6.93 10.73 -28.01
CA CYS A 575 7.79 11.38 -27.01
C CYS A 575 7.02 12.39 -26.13
N ILE A 576 6.14 13.22 -26.72
CA ILE A 576 5.30 14.16 -25.96
C ILE A 576 4.36 13.40 -25.01
N GLN A 577 3.74 12.31 -25.48
CA GLN A 577 2.88 11.48 -24.64
C GLN A 577 3.66 10.84 -23.51
N ARG A 578 4.84 10.27 -23.79
CA ARG A 578 5.74 9.72 -22.78
C ARG A 578 6.06 10.76 -21.71
N ASP A 579 6.58 11.92 -22.10
CA ASP A 579 6.99 12.98 -21.16
C ASP A 579 5.82 13.45 -20.30
N LYS A 580 4.64 13.61 -20.91
CA LYS A 580 3.41 13.95 -20.19
C LYS A 580 3.02 12.86 -19.18
N THR A 581 3.01 11.59 -19.57
CA THR A 581 2.67 10.49 -18.67
C THR A 581 3.67 10.35 -17.52
N GLU A 582 4.95 10.54 -17.80
CA GLU A 582 6.01 10.48 -16.80
C GLU A 582 5.91 11.66 -15.83
N TYR A 583 5.68 12.87 -16.33
CA TYR A 583 5.42 14.07 -15.53
C TYR A 583 4.21 13.91 -14.60
N GLU A 584 3.05 13.49 -15.14
CA GLU A 584 1.83 13.27 -14.37
C GLU A 584 2.02 12.18 -13.31
N SER A 585 2.72 11.10 -13.66
CA SER A 585 3.07 10.02 -12.73
C SER A 585 4.02 10.49 -11.63
N LEU A 586 5.05 11.26 -11.97
CA LEU A 586 6.00 11.80 -11.00
C LEU A 586 5.33 12.79 -10.06
N ILE A 587 4.47 13.69 -10.56
CA ILE A 587 3.76 14.63 -9.69
C ILE A 587 2.81 13.90 -8.75
N SER A 588 1.96 13.03 -9.29
CA SER A 588 0.99 12.28 -8.48
C SER A 588 1.67 11.41 -7.42
N LEU A 589 2.78 10.76 -7.76
CA LEU A 589 3.52 9.88 -6.85
C LEU A 589 4.54 10.63 -5.97
N ASN A 590 4.81 11.92 -6.22
CA ASN A 590 5.66 12.73 -5.35
C ASN A 590 4.88 13.34 -4.19
N THR A 591 3.56 13.45 -4.27
CA THR A 591 2.75 13.93 -3.15
C THR A 591 2.72 12.89 -2.03
N ILE A 592 2.85 13.35 -0.78
CA ILE A 592 2.57 12.48 0.36
C ILE A 592 1.08 12.13 0.30
N PRO A 593 0.74 10.84 0.16
CA PRO A 593 -0.64 10.45 -0.01
C PRO A 593 -1.38 10.73 1.30
N LYS A 594 -2.45 11.52 1.19
CA LYS A 594 -3.35 11.85 2.32
C LYS A 594 -4.52 10.89 2.29
N ILE A 595 -4.90 10.39 3.46
CA ILE A 595 -6.06 9.51 3.56
C ILE A 595 -7.32 10.36 3.51
N ASP A 596 -8.22 9.99 2.61
CA ASP A 596 -9.58 10.49 2.63
C ASP A 596 -10.39 9.69 3.66
N TYR A 597 -10.40 10.18 4.91
CA TYR A 597 -11.06 9.49 6.01
C TYR A 597 -12.56 9.28 5.74
N SER A 598 -13.21 10.16 4.98
CA SER A 598 -14.63 10.04 4.64
C SER A 598 -14.95 8.70 3.98
N LYS A 599 -14.10 8.25 3.05
CA LYS A 599 -14.24 6.94 2.37
C LYS A 599 -13.98 5.77 3.30
N VAL A 600 -13.05 5.91 4.24
CA VAL A 600 -12.77 4.89 5.25
C VAL A 600 -13.97 4.75 6.21
N GLU A 601 -14.55 5.88 6.61
CA GLU A 601 -15.74 5.95 7.45
C GLU A 601 -16.97 5.36 6.76
N GLU A 602 -17.19 5.67 5.47
CA GLU A 602 -18.24 5.04 4.66
C GLU A 602 -18.08 3.51 4.62
N LYS A 603 -16.85 3.02 4.40
CA LYS A 603 -16.56 1.58 4.40
C LYS A 603 -16.81 0.95 5.77
N LEU A 604 -16.41 1.63 6.84
CA LEU A 604 -16.66 1.21 8.22
C LEU A 604 -18.16 1.08 8.50
N ASN A 605 -18.92 2.13 8.19
CA ASN A 605 -20.36 2.17 8.39
C ASN A 605 -21.08 1.12 7.55
N LYS A 606 -20.63 0.88 6.32
CA LYS A 606 -21.17 -0.18 5.46
C LYS A 606 -20.90 -1.57 6.05
N SER A 607 -19.66 -1.88 6.44
CA SER A 607 -19.29 -3.18 7.02
C SER A 607 -20.06 -3.46 8.31
N LEU A 608 -20.19 -2.46 9.19
CA LEU A 608 -20.98 -2.60 10.42
C LEU A 608 -22.48 -2.81 10.16
N LYS A 609 -23.04 -2.15 9.14
CA LYS A 609 -24.43 -2.38 8.71
C LYS A 609 -24.62 -3.79 8.17
N GLU A 610 -23.72 -4.27 7.32
CA GLU A 610 -23.76 -5.62 6.75
C GLU A 610 -23.62 -6.71 7.83
N LEU A 611 -22.72 -6.51 8.80
CA LEU A 611 -22.59 -7.40 9.97
C LEU A 611 -23.90 -7.45 10.76
N LYS A 612 -24.53 -6.30 11.01
CA LYS A 612 -25.82 -6.22 11.72
C LYS A 612 -26.94 -6.94 10.96
N CYS A 613 -26.98 -6.80 9.63
CA CYS A 613 -27.93 -7.52 8.78
C CYS A 613 -27.72 -9.04 8.89
N SER A 614 -26.49 -9.50 8.70
CA SER A 614 -26.13 -10.94 8.75
C SER A 614 -26.42 -11.56 10.11
N HIS A 615 -26.08 -10.85 11.19
CA HIS A 615 -26.45 -11.26 12.55
C HIS A 615 -27.98 -11.35 12.73
N SER A 616 -28.74 -10.38 12.23
CA SER A 616 -30.20 -10.39 12.31
C SER A 616 -30.84 -11.52 11.50
N GLU A 617 -30.28 -11.84 10.33
CA GLU A 617 -30.73 -12.95 9.48
C GLU A 617 -30.42 -14.29 10.13
N TYR A 618 -29.22 -14.46 10.65
CA TYR A 618 -28.83 -15.62 11.44
C TYR A 618 -29.77 -15.82 12.64
N LEU A 619 -30.06 -14.76 13.42
CA LEU A 619 -31.00 -14.84 14.54
C LEU A 619 -32.43 -15.19 14.09
N LYS A 620 -32.90 -14.62 12.98
CA LYS A 620 -34.22 -14.94 12.41
C LYS A 620 -34.30 -16.40 11.96
N LEU A 621 -33.25 -16.92 11.31
CA LEU A 621 -33.20 -18.30 10.84
C LEU A 621 -33.07 -19.29 12.01
N ALA A 622 -32.19 -19.01 12.98
CA ALA A 622 -32.04 -19.83 14.18
C ALA A 622 -33.35 -19.87 14.98
N ASN A 623 -33.98 -18.72 15.23
CA ASN A 623 -35.24 -18.65 15.96
C ASN A 623 -36.44 -19.16 15.15
N GLY A 624 -36.44 -18.95 13.83
CA GLY A 624 -37.47 -19.43 12.91
C GLY A 624 -37.47 -20.95 12.78
N ALA A 625 -36.29 -21.56 12.65
CA ALA A 625 -36.12 -23.01 12.67
C ALA A 625 -36.50 -23.63 14.02
N LEU A 626 -36.30 -22.90 15.14
CA LEU A 626 -36.76 -23.32 16.46
C LEU A 626 -38.29 -23.19 16.64
N LYS A 627 -38.93 -22.18 16.02
CA LYS A 627 -40.38 -21.94 16.11
C LYS A 627 -41.20 -22.82 15.16
N SER A 628 -40.74 -23.08 13.93
CA SER A 628 -41.42 -23.96 12.97
C SER A 628 -41.56 -25.40 13.49
N ILE A 629 -40.68 -25.80 14.42
CA ILE A 629 -40.72 -27.09 15.11
C ILE A 629 -41.78 -27.13 16.23
N ILE A 630 -42.11 -26.00 16.86
CA ILE A 630 -43.10 -25.91 17.94
C ILE A 630 -44.52 -25.72 17.37
N GLY A 631 -44.65 -25.07 16.22
CA GLY A 631 -45.93 -24.87 15.51
C GLY A 631 -46.45 -26.07 14.70
N GLY A 632 -45.69 -27.17 14.63
CA GLY A 632 -46.10 -28.42 13.96
C GLY A 632 -46.97 -29.35 14.83
N LYS A 633 -47.63 -28.81 15.86
CA LYS A 633 -48.72 -29.47 16.59
C LYS A 633 -49.99 -28.64 16.43
N SER A 634 -50.66 -28.82 15.30
CA SER A 634 -52.11 -28.81 15.21
C SER A 634 -52.52 -30.07 14.47
#